data_AF-A0A135U3M0-F1
#
_entry.id   AF-A0A135U3M0-F1
#
_cell.length_a   1.000
_cell.length_b   1.000
_cell.length_c   1.000
_cell.angle_alpha   90.00
_cell.angle_beta   90.00
_cell.angle_gamma   90.00
#
_symmetry.space_group_name_H-M   'P 1'
#
loop_
_entity.id
_entity.type
_entity.pdbx_description
1 polymer ?
#
loop_
_entity_poly.entity_id
_entity_poly.type
_entity_poly.pdbx_seq_one_letter_code
_entity_poly.pdbx_strand_id
1 'polypeptide(L)'
;MEDELAKLRQQLLEARQLRNEEQRRREQAEELAKAARPQTLPYYLASCHSLSLAIEVVTDRTLTTQGDTTNPTGRIFPRRIVPWDDFATRQQEIWDQLSNSGTFASRPMFPSPHQLDYVMSLISPISSETGLRNFERDTVENAVQKLVDEAYSDTQLRSDIGLQGTVTFESHTNLGQTDEALSEPMEQLSIERDDIDAAALPSRLPSRKPRRRARGKGNRADQFCIYRTSNGRNSPALAIEYKAPHKLRRDEVVTGLESEIRPERDVIN
;
A
#
# COMPACT_ATOMS: atom_id res chain seq x y z
N MET A 1 -1.27 71.37 23.84
CA MET A 1 -0.15 70.88 22.98
C MET A 1 0.37 69.52 23.46
N GLU A 2 0.79 69.35 24.72
CA GLU A 2 1.30 68.04 25.20
C GLU A 2 0.24 66.93 25.18
N ASP A 3 -1.00 67.25 25.54
CA ASP A 3 -2.11 66.28 25.59
C ASP A 3 -2.53 65.80 24.19
N GLU A 4 -2.49 66.70 23.19
CA GLU A 4 -2.68 66.34 21.77
C GLU A 4 -1.53 65.48 21.24
N LEU A 5 -0.29 65.78 21.65
CA LEU A 5 0.89 65.01 21.25
C LEU A 5 0.85 63.58 21.84
N ALA A 6 0.39 63.44 23.09
CA ALA A 6 0.17 62.15 23.74
C ALA A 6 -0.92 61.34 23.03
N LYS A 7 -2.04 61.98 22.69
CA LYS A 7 -3.15 61.36 21.95
C LYS A 7 -2.72 60.90 20.56
N LEU A 8 -1.93 61.70 19.84
CA LEU A 8 -1.39 61.36 18.52
C LEU A 8 -0.42 60.17 18.59
N ARG A 9 0.44 60.13 19.62
CA ARG A 9 1.36 59.00 19.87
C ARG A 9 0.59 57.71 20.15
N GLN A 10 -0.48 57.79 20.94
CA GLN A 10 -1.34 56.65 21.23
C GLN A 10 -2.02 56.13 19.96
N GLN A 11 -2.61 57.01 19.15
CA GLN A 11 -3.23 56.64 17.87
C GLN A 11 -2.25 56.01 16.89
N LEU A 12 -1.01 56.51 16.82
CA LEU A 12 0.05 55.91 16.00
C LEU A 12 0.44 54.50 16.49
N LEU A 13 0.47 54.28 17.80
CA LEU A 13 0.80 52.99 18.39
C LEU A 13 -0.31 51.96 18.11
N GLU A 14 -1.58 52.35 18.34
CA GLU A 14 -2.75 51.52 18.07
C GLU A 14 -2.86 51.18 16.57
N ALA A 15 -2.67 52.18 15.68
CA ALA A 15 -2.67 51.96 14.24
C ALA A 15 -1.50 51.07 13.77
N ARG A 16 -0.36 51.07 14.47
CA ARG A 16 0.76 50.18 14.20
C ARG A 16 0.49 48.75 14.68
N GLN A 17 -0.13 48.60 15.85
CA GLN A 17 -0.55 47.29 16.37
C GLN A 17 -1.58 46.63 15.45
N LEU A 18 -2.61 47.36 15.02
CA LEU A 18 -3.62 46.87 14.09
C LEU A 18 -3.00 46.42 12.76
N ARG A 19 -2.08 47.21 12.20
CA ARG A 19 -1.34 46.83 10.97
C ARG A 19 -0.49 45.57 11.18
N ASN A 20 0.21 45.46 12.30
CA ASN A 20 1.02 44.27 12.59
C ASN A 20 0.16 43.01 12.80
N GLU A 21 -1.02 43.14 13.43
CA GLU A 21 -1.95 42.03 13.59
C GLU A 21 -2.61 41.61 12.27
N GLU A 22 -2.98 42.58 11.43
CA GLU A 22 -3.50 42.31 10.11
C GLU A 22 -2.44 41.62 9.24
N GLN A 23 -1.19 42.10 9.28
CA GLN A 23 -0.07 41.50 8.57
C GLN A 23 0.16 40.05 9.02
N ARG A 24 0.20 39.79 10.34
CA ARG A 24 0.31 38.42 10.86
C ARG A 24 -0.85 37.52 10.42
N ARG A 25 -2.08 38.03 10.41
CA ARG A 25 -3.25 37.27 9.91
C ARG A 25 -3.14 36.97 8.43
N ARG A 26 -2.67 37.91 7.62
CA ARG A 26 -2.44 37.72 6.18
C ARG A 26 -1.35 36.68 5.94
N GLU A 27 -0.22 36.77 6.65
CA GLU A 27 0.88 35.81 6.55
C GLU A 27 0.43 34.39 6.95
N GLN A 28 -0.30 34.25 8.06
CA GLN A 28 -0.86 32.96 8.47
C GLN A 28 -1.85 32.40 7.44
N ALA A 29 -2.72 33.24 6.89
CA ALA A 29 -3.66 32.83 5.85
C ALA A 29 -2.93 32.39 4.57
N GLU A 30 -1.84 33.06 4.21
CA GLU A 30 -1.01 32.71 3.06
C GLU A 30 -0.29 31.37 3.26
N GLU A 31 0.29 31.14 4.44
CA GLU A 31 0.96 29.87 4.76
C GLU A 31 -0.03 28.71 4.79
N LEU A 32 -1.21 28.89 5.38
CA LEU A 32 -2.28 27.88 5.33
C LEU A 32 -2.72 27.62 3.88
N ALA A 33 -2.84 28.67 3.07
CA ALA A 33 -3.20 28.54 1.66
C ALA A 33 -2.11 27.81 0.86
N LYS A 34 -0.82 27.97 1.20
CA LYS A 34 0.28 27.20 0.59
C LYS A 34 0.25 25.73 1.02
N ALA A 35 0.07 25.46 2.31
CA ALA A 35 0.00 24.10 2.86
C ALA A 35 -1.24 23.32 2.39
N ALA A 36 -2.28 24.01 1.93
CA ALA A 36 -3.46 23.41 1.30
C ALA A 36 -3.29 23.10 -0.19
N ARG A 37 -2.17 23.52 -0.83
CA ARG A 37 -1.95 23.25 -2.26
C ARG A 37 -1.55 21.79 -2.50
N PRO A 38 -2.08 21.15 -3.56
CA PRO A 38 -1.61 19.84 -3.99
C PRO A 38 -0.10 19.80 -4.23
N GLN A 39 0.51 18.64 -3.97
CA GLN A 39 1.94 18.42 -4.16
C GLN A 39 2.25 17.83 -5.54
N THR A 40 3.48 18.05 -6.02
CA THR A 40 4.05 17.29 -7.13
C THR A 40 4.61 15.96 -6.62
N LEU A 41 4.92 15.03 -7.53
CA LEU A 41 5.33 13.67 -7.15
C LEU A 41 6.53 13.65 -6.19
N PRO A 42 7.65 14.35 -6.43
CA PRO A 42 8.81 14.27 -5.54
C PRO A 42 8.53 14.76 -4.12
N TYR A 43 7.77 15.86 -3.98
CA TYR A 43 7.39 16.37 -2.67
C TYR A 43 6.41 15.44 -1.97
N TYR A 44 5.47 14.84 -2.70
CA TYR A 44 4.54 13.88 -2.14
C TYR A 44 5.27 12.62 -1.62
N LEU A 45 6.20 12.06 -2.40
CA LEU A 45 7.00 10.92 -1.98
C LEU A 45 7.84 11.22 -0.73
N ALA A 46 8.42 12.43 -0.64
CA ALA A 46 9.12 12.86 0.57
C ALA A 46 8.19 12.93 1.78
N SER A 47 6.97 13.46 1.63
CA SER A 47 5.98 13.48 2.71
C SER A 47 5.50 12.08 3.11
N CYS A 48 5.27 11.18 2.16
CA CYS A 48 4.96 9.77 2.43
C CYS A 48 6.11 9.07 3.16
N HIS A 49 7.35 9.37 2.79
CA HIS A 49 8.52 8.83 3.49
C HIS A 49 8.57 9.30 4.96
N SER A 50 8.32 10.60 5.21
CA SER A 50 8.21 11.13 6.57
C SER A 50 7.11 10.46 7.39
N LEU A 51 5.94 10.19 6.77
CA LEU A 51 4.86 9.42 7.42
C LEU A 51 5.28 8.00 7.75
N SER A 52 5.96 7.31 6.83
CA SER A 52 6.45 5.95 7.06
C SER A 52 7.49 5.90 8.20
N LEU A 53 8.35 6.92 8.29
CA LEU A 53 9.33 7.04 9.38
C LEU A 53 8.71 7.37 10.75
N ALA A 54 7.46 7.83 10.78
CA ALA A 54 6.73 8.09 12.01
C ALA A 54 6.23 6.82 12.72
N ILE A 55 6.61 5.64 12.21
CA ILE A 55 6.25 4.36 12.81
C ILE A 55 6.76 4.28 14.27
N GLU A 56 5.84 4.03 15.19
CA GLU A 56 6.15 3.83 16.61
C GLU A 56 5.80 2.39 17.00
N VAL A 57 6.79 1.60 17.42
CA VAL A 57 6.59 0.19 17.80
C VAL A 57 6.62 0.04 19.31
N VAL A 58 5.58 -0.56 19.88
CA VAL A 58 5.54 -0.93 21.29
C VAL A 58 6.41 -2.17 21.51
N THR A 59 7.47 -2.04 22.32
CA THR A 59 8.44 -3.11 22.58
C THR A 59 8.18 -3.87 23.88
N ASP A 60 7.33 -3.33 24.77
CA ASP A 60 6.95 -4.00 26.01
C ASP A 60 6.08 -5.21 25.72
N ARG A 61 6.61 -6.40 26.00
CA ARG A 61 5.93 -7.68 25.77
C ARG A 61 4.58 -7.78 26.47
N THR A 62 4.41 -7.14 27.63
CA THR A 62 3.15 -7.17 28.39
C THR A 62 2.01 -6.41 27.73
N LEU A 63 2.33 -5.51 26.79
CA LEU A 63 1.39 -4.66 26.06
C LEU A 63 1.19 -5.10 24.60
N THR A 64 1.79 -6.22 24.20
CA THR A 64 1.81 -6.69 22.81
C THR A 64 1.00 -7.96 22.61
N THR A 65 0.51 -8.17 21.39
CA THR A 65 -0.20 -9.41 21.05
C THR A 65 0.72 -10.62 21.22
N GLN A 66 0.33 -11.50 22.14
CA GLN A 66 0.89 -12.85 22.30
C GLN A 66 0.06 -13.81 21.43
N GLY A 67 0.28 -13.75 20.12
CA GLY A 67 -0.45 -14.59 19.18
C GLY A 67 0.37 -15.81 18.79
N ASP A 68 -0.18 -17.01 18.99
CA ASP A 68 0.36 -18.25 18.44
C ASP A 68 0.50 -18.15 16.93
N THR A 69 1.57 -18.75 16.39
CA THR A 69 1.78 -18.85 14.95
C THR A 69 0.63 -19.63 14.32
N THR A 70 0.21 -19.21 13.13
CA THR A 70 -0.85 -19.85 12.36
C THR A 70 -0.56 -21.34 12.18
N ASN A 71 -1.52 -22.22 12.55
CA ASN A 71 -1.36 -23.66 12.38
C ASN A 71 -1.23 -24.03 10.88
N PRO A 72 -0.10 -24.61 10.45
CA PRO A 72 0.16 -24.90 9.04
C PRO A 72 -0.56 -26.16 8.54
N THR A 73 -1.12 -26.98 9.43
CA THR A 73 -1.68 -28.30 9.09
C THR A 73 -2.79 -28.17 8.04
N GLY A 74 -2.60 -28.84 6.89
CA GLY A 74 -3.58 -28.88 5.81
C GLY A 74 -3.64 -27.62 4.93
N ARG A 75 -2.68 -26.70 5.05
CA ARG A 75 -2.57 -25.53 4.18
C ARG A 75 -1.71 -25.82 2.95
N ILE A 76 -2.04 -25.16 1.84
CA ILE A 76 -1.21 -25.14 0.64
C ILE A 76 -0.05 -24.18 0.87
N PHE A 77 1.15 -24.56 0.44
CA PHE A 77 2.36 -23.74 0.52
C PHE A 77 3.18 -23.89 -0.78
N PRO A 78 4.01 -22.90 -1.13
CA PRO A 78 4.85 -22.98 -2.31
C PRO A 78 5.97 -24.01 -2.12
N ARG A 79 6.39 -24.70 -3.19
CA ARG A 79 7.50 -25.68 -3.13
C ARG A 79 8.86 -25.01 -2.92
N ARG A 80 9.01 -23.79 -3.44
CA ARG A 80 10.23 -22.99 -3.43
C ARG A 80 9.85 -21.53 -3.25
N ILE A 81 10.62 -20.82 -2.42
CA ILE A 81 10.64 -19.36 -2.34
C ILE A 81 12.05 -18.98 -2.75
N VAL A 82 12.19 -18.19 -3.82
CA VAL A 82 13.50 -17.86 -4.41
C VAL A 82 13.72 -16.35 -4.41
N PRO A 83 14.97 -15.88 -4.28
CA PRO A 83 15.30 -14.48 -4.49
C PRO A 83 14.87 -13.99 -5.87
N TRP A 84 14.43 -12.73 -5.95
CA TRP A 84 14.11 -12.05 -7.20
C TRP A 84 15.27 -11.15 -7.60
N ASP A 85 16.28 -11.73 -8.25
CA ASP A 85 17.60 -11.12 -8.44
C ASP A 85 17.57 -9.80 -9.25
N ASP A 86 16.66 -9.64 -10.20
CA ASP A 86 16.55 -8.44 -11.06
C ASP A 86 15.47 -7.44 -10.59
N PHE A 87 14.87 -7.65 -9.42
CA PHE A 87 13.77 -6.81 -8.93
C PHE A 87 14.18 -5.33 -8.80
N ALA A 88 15.34 -5.05 -8.20
CA ALA A 88 15.79 -3.67 -8.00
C ALA A 88 16.02 -2.93 -9.32
N THR A 89 16.59 -3.60 -10.32
CA THR A 89 16.79 -3.03 -11.66
C THR A 89 15.44 -2.75 -12.33
N ARG A 90 14.51 -3.71 -12.32
CA ARG A 90 13.15 -3.50 -12.88
C ARG A 90 12.40 -2.39 -12.16
N GLN A 91 12.56 -2.27 -10.85
CA GLN A 91 11.94 -1.21 -10.07
C GLN A 91 12.51 0.16 -10.48
N GLN A 92 13.83 0.27 -10.68
CA GLN A 92 14.46 1.51 -11.14
C GLN A 92 13.97 1.91 -12.55
N GLU A 93 13.85 0.96 -13.47
CA GLU A 93 13.32 1.23 -14.82
C GLU A 93 11.92 1.85 -14.79
N ILE A 94 11.04 1.36 -13.91
CA ILE A 94 9.70 1.93 -13.70
C ILE A 94 9.79 3.35 -13.11
N TRP A 95 10.64 3.55 -12.11
CA TRP A 95 10.82 4.88 -11.51
C TRP A 95 11.41 5.90 -12.48
N ASP A 96 12.31 5.49 -13.36
CA ASP A 96 12.87 6.34 -14.40
C ASP A 96 11.77 6.77 -15.38
N GLN A 97 10.88 5.85 -15.78
CA GLN A 97 9.73 6.19 -16.63
C GLN A 97 8.77 7.17 -15.93
N LEU A 98 8.44 6.93 -14.66
CA LEU A 98 7.59 7.82 -13.86
C LEU A 98 8.22 9.23 -13.70
N SER A 99 9.53 9.30 -13.47
CA SER A 99 10.25 10.56 -13.26
C SER A 99 10.44 11.34 -14.56
N ASN A 100 10.62 10.63 -15.68
CA ASN A 100 10.77 11.23 -17.01
C ASN A 100 9.44 11.70 -17.60
N SER A 101 8.30 11.19 -17.11
CA SER A 101 6.98 11.72 -17.45
C SER A 101 6.79 13.11 -16.84
N GLY A 102 7.13 14.15 -17.62
CA GLY A 102 7.10 15.54 -17.17
C GLY A 102 5.74 15.96 -16.62
N THR A 103 4.64 15.47 -17.23
CA THR A 103 3.28 15.76 -16.78
C THR A 103 2.98 15.11 -15.43
N PHE A 104 3.29 13.83 -15.27
CA PHE A 104 3.00 13.09 -14.03
C PHE A 104 3.86 13.57 -12.85
N ALA A 105 5.17 13.76 -13.08
CA ALA A 105 6.09 14.13 -12.00
C ALA A 105 5.93 15.60 -11.57
N SER A 106 5.65 16.52 -12.51
CA SER A 106 5.69 17.96 -12.25
C SER A 106 4.34 18.59 -11.95
N ARG A 107 3.22 17.94 -12.28
CA ARG A 107 1.89 18.50 -12.04
C ARG A 107 1.52 18.37 -10.56
N PRO A 108 1.03 19.44 -9.90
CA PRO A 108 0.58 19.37 -8.51
C PRO A 108 -0.80 18.69 -8.45
N MET A 109 -0.82 17.39 -8.21
CA MET A 109 -2.03 16.56 -8.24
C MET A 109 -2.15 15.61 -7.03
N PHE A 110 -1.11 15.54 -6.21
CA PHE A 110 -1.09 14.69 -5.03
C PHE A 110 -1.62 15.44 -3.81
N PRO A 111 -2.07 14.72 -2.75
CA PRO A 111 -2.52 15.32 -1.50
C PRO A 111 -1.56 16.40 -0.98
N SER A 112 -2.12 17.42 -0.33
CA SER A 112 -1.35 18.54 0.21
C SER A 112 -0.61 18.15 1.50
N PRO A 113 0.43 18.92 1.90
CA PRO A 113 1.11 18.68 3.18
C PRO A 113 0.13 18.69 4.36
N HIS A 114 -0.84 19.61 4.37
CA HIS A 114 -1.86 19.68 5.42
C HIS A 114 -2.73 18.40 5.50
N GLN A 115 -3.04 17.76 4.37
CA GLN A 115 -3.77 16.49 4.37
C GLN A 115 -2.93 15.37 4.97
N LEU A 116 -1.61 15.38 4.74
CA LEU A 116 -0.70 14.39 5.32
C LEU A 116 -0.39 14.66 6.79
N ASP A 117 -0.37 15.91 7.24
CA ASP A 117 -0.32 16.26 8.67
C ASP A 117 -1.53 15.70 9.42
N TYR A 118 -2.71 15.72 8.79
CA TYR A 118 -3.89 15.07 9.34
C TYR A 118 -3.69 13.56 9.47
N VAL A 119 -3.19 12.88 8.44
CA VAL A 119 -2.88 11.44 8.50
C VAL A 119 -1.85 11.15 9.61
N MET A 120 -0.79 11.96 9.70
CA MET A 120 0.23 11.87 10.75
C MET A 120 -0.39 11.93 12.15
N SER A 121 -1.39 12.80 12.36
CA SER A 121 -2.07 12.95 13.65
C SER A 121 -2.90 11.72 14.08
N LEU A 122 -3.22 10.82 13.14
CA LEU A 122 -3.97 9.58 13.39
C LEU A 122 -3.05 8.38 13.68
N ILE A 123 -1.74 8.52 13.46
CA ILE A 123 -0.77 7.45 13.70
C ILE A 123 -0.73 7.17 15.21
N SER A 124 -0.81 5.89 15.56
CA SER A 124 -0.75 5.42 16.94
C SER A 124 0.30 4.32 17.10
N PRO A 125 0.86 4.14 18.31
CA PRO A 125 1.84 3.10 18.57
C PRO A 125 1.33 1.71 18.20
N ILE A 126 2.16 0.95 17.48
CA ILE A 126 1.85 -0.39 16.97
C ILE A 126 2.23 -1.44 18.01
N SER A 127 1.23 -2.14 18.53
CA SER A 127 1.40 -3.27 19.45
C SER A 127 0.77 -4.58 18.96
N SER A 128 0.17 -4.55 17.76
CA SER A 128 -0.60 -5.66 17.19
C SER A 128 -0.56 -5.68 15.66
N GLU A 129 -0.94 -6.81 15.07
CA GLU A 129 -1.12 -6.97 13.62
C GLU A 129 -2.16 -5.99 13.07
N THR A 130 -3.27 -5.78 13.78
CA THR A 130 -4.30 -4.81 13.41
C THR A 130 -3.77 -3.38 13.43
N GLY A 131 -2.94 -3.04 14.42
CA GLY A 131 -2.28 -1.73 14.51
C GLY A 131 -1.35 -1.49 13.32
N LEU A 132 -0.50 -2.47 13.00
CA LEU A 132 0.39 -2.39 11.84
C LEU A 132 -0.40 -2.24 10.54
N ARG A 133 -1.47 -3.03 10.38
CA ARG A 133 -2.34 -2.94 9.21
C ARG A 133 -2.94 -1.54 9.04
N ASN A 134 -3.46 -0.95 10.11
CA ASN A 134 -4.06 0.39 10.02
C ASN A 134 -2.99 1.42 9.64
N PHE A 135 -1.79 1.32 10.23
CA PHE A 135 -0.65 2.15 9.87
C PHE A 135 -0.27 2.02 8.38
N GLU A 136 -0.10 0.80 7.89
CA GLU A 136 0.26 0.52 6.49
C GLU A 136 -0.83 0.99 5.52
N ARG A 137 -2.10 0.83 5.88
CA ARG A 137 -3.21 1.36 5.08
C ARG A 137 -3.12 2.89 4.94
N ASP A 138 -2.95 3.58 6.06
CA ASP A 138 -3.05 5.02 6.13
C ASP A 138 -1.79 5.70 5.55
N THR A 139 -0.61 5.07 5.66
CA THR A 139 0.68 5.64 5.24
C THR A 139 1.21 5.12 3.89
N VAL A 140 0.85 3.89 3.50
CA VAL A 140 1.39 3.22 2.29
C VAL A 140 0.28 2.88 1.30
N GLU A 141 -0.71 2.06 1.67
CA GLU A 141 -1.70 1.52 0.71
C GLU A 141 -2.48 2.65 0.01
N ASN A 142 -2.99 3.62 0.78
CA ASN A 142 -3.73 4.77 0.23
C ASN A 142 -2.84 5.62 -0.70
N ALA A 143 -1.56 5.79 -0.36
CA ALA A 143 -0.62 6.55 -1.17
C ALA A 143 -0.30 5.83 -2.48
N VAL A 144 -0.07 4.51 -2.42
CA VAL A 144 0.15 3.67 -3.60
C VAL A 144 -1.09 3.65 -4.49
N GLN A 145 -2.28 3.51 -3.93
CA GLN A 145 -3.52 3.58 -4.69
C GLN A 145 -3.64 4.91 -5.44
N LYS A 146 -3.40 6.03 -4.75
CA LYS A 146 -3.42 7.36 -5.36
C LYS A 146 -2.40 7.49 -6.49
N LEU A 147 -1.17 6.99 -6.30
CA LEU A 147 -0.13 7.01 -7.33
C LEU A 147 -0.53 6.22 -8.57
N VAL A 148 -1.07 5.02 -8.39
CA VAL A 148 -1.50 4.16 -9.49
C VAL A 148 -2.70 4.76 -10.23
N ASP A 149 -3.68 5.32 -9.52
CA ASP A 149 -4.85 5.95 -10.14
C ASP A 149 -4.47 7.14 -11.03
N GLU A 150 -3.55 7.97 -10.54
CA GLU A 150 -3.05 9.12 -11.30
C GLU A 150 -2.17 8.68 -12.48
N ALA A 151 -1.34 7.65 -12.30
CA ALA A 151 -0.51 7.11 -13.38
C ALA A 151 -1.37 6.44 -14.48
N TYR A 152 -2.46 5.77 -14.09
CA TYR A 152 -3.41 5.14 -15.01
C TYR A 152 -4.25 6.17 -15.78
N SER A 153 -4.49 7.34 -15.20
CA SER A 153 -5.22 8.45 -15.83
C SER A 153 -4.41 9.13 -16.94
N ASP A 154 -3.07 9.07 -16.88
CA ASP A 154 -2.19 9.50 -17.96
C ASP A 154 -2.10 8.39 -19.03
N THR A 155 -2.69 8.65 -20.20
CA THR A 155 -2.77 7.66 -21.28
C THR A 155 -1.42 7.27 -21.85
N GLN A 156 -0.46 8.21 -21.91
CA GLN A 156 0.87 7.94 -22.44
C GLN A 156 1.65 7.11 -21.42
N LEU A 157 1.69 7.57 -20.16
CA LEU A 157 2.41 6.87 -19.09
C LEU A 157 1.85 5.45 -18.86
N ARG A 158 0.52 5.30 -18.87
CA ARG A 158 -0.14 4.00 -18.78
C ARG A 158 0.32 3.05 -19.88
N SER A 159 0.44 3.54 -21.12
CA SER A 159 0.89 2.74 -22.26
C SER A 159 2.37 2.37 -22.15
N ASP A 160 3.20 3.32 -21.71
CA ASP A 160 4.66 3.15 -21.61
C ASP A 160 5.03 2.13 -20.52
N ILE A 161 4.38 2.21 -19.35
CA ILE A 161 4.60 1.27 -18.23
C ILE A 161 3.82 -0.05 -18.43
N GLY A 162 2.81 -0.08 -19.32
CA GLY A 162 1.95 -1.24 -19.51
C GLY A 162 0.97 -1.48 -18.36
N LEU A 163 0.47 -0.41 -17.72
CA LEU A 163 -0.52 -0.50 -16.63
C LEU A 163 -1.87 -1.00 -17.16
N GLN A 164 -2.28 -2.20 -16.75
CA GLN A 164 -3.50 -2.88 -17.23
C GLN A 164 -4.77 -2.58 -16.40
N GLY A 165 -4.68 -1.68 -15.42
CA GLY A 165 -5.77 -1.33 -14.51
C GLY A 165 -5.27 -0.53 -13.31
N THR A 166 -6.20 -0.17 -12.43
CA THR A 166 -5.89 0.41 -11.12
C THR A 166 -5.73 -0.69 -10.06
N VAL A 167 -5.38 -0.31 -8.83
CA VAL A 167 -5.23 -1.26 -7.71
C VAL A 167 -6.21 -0.96 -6.59
N THR A 168 -6.68 -2.01 -5.92
CA THR A 168 -7.45 -1.93 -4.67
C THR A 168 -6.85 -2.85 -3.61
N PHE A 169 -6.95 -2.44 -2.35
CA PHE A 169 -6.46 -3.18 -1.19
C PHE A 169 -7.67 -3.71 -0.42
N GLU A 170 -7.88 -5.02 -0.42
CA GLU A 170 -9.11 -5.61 0.14
C GLU A 170 -8.80 -6.78 1.09
N SER A 171 -9.67 -6.91 2.11
CA SER A 171 -9.72 -8.10 2.97
C SER A 171 -10.62 -9.15 2.36
N HIS A 172 -10.13 -10.36 2.15
CA HIS A 172 -10.96 -11.48 1.70
C HIS A 172 -12.05 -11.88 2.70
N THR A 173 -11.99 -11.40 3.95
CA THR A 173 -13.06 -11.63 4.94
C THR A 173 -14.37 -10.89 4.62
N ASN A 174 -14.30 -9.84 3.78
CA ASN A 174 -15.47 -9.06 3.36
C ASN A 174 -16.16 -9.61 2.10
N LEU A 175 -15.61 -10.66 1.47
CA LEU A 175 -16.29 -11.37 0.39
C LEU A 175 -17.33 -12.32 0.97
N GLY A 176 -18.40 -11.74 1.49
CA GLY A 176 -19.60 -12.47 1.89
C GLY A 176 -20.17 -13.26 0.71
N GLN A 177 -20.41 -14.56 0.94
CA GLN A 177 -21.34 -15.41 0.19
C GLN A 177 -21.18 -15.53 -1.34
N THR A 178 -20.06 -15.17 -1.93
CA THR A 178 -19.74 -15.42 -3.35
C THR A 178 -18.72 -16.56 -3.51
N ASP A 179 -18.90 -17.63 -2.73
CA ASP A 179 -18.06 -18.83 -2.75
C ASP A 179 -18.15 -19.63 -4.08
N GLU A 180 -19.08 -19.32 -4.99
CA GLU A 180 -19.20 -20.01 -6.28
C GLU A 180 -18.41 -19.35 -7.43
N ALA A 181 -18.12 -18.04 -7.37
CA ALA A 181 -17.52 -17.32 -8.50
C ALA A 181 -15.99 -17.25 -8.48
N LEU A 182 -15.35 -17.53 -7.34
CA LEU A 182 -13.91 -17.32 -7.13
C LEU A 182 -13.09 -18.61 -7.06
N SER A 183 -13.70 -19.79 -7.24
CA SER A 183 -12.93 -21.02 -7.49
C SER A 183 -12.29 -21.04 -8.88
N GLU A 184 -12.86 -20.32 -9.86
CA GLU A 184 -12.36 -20.32 -11.24
C GLU A 184 -11.10 -19.46 -11.50
N PRO A 185 -10.88 -18.28 -10.89
CA PRO A 185 -9.69 -17.46 -11.19
C PRO A 185 -8.37 -18.07 -10.69
N MET A 186 -8.39 -18.83 -9.59
CA MET A 186 -7.17 -19.46 -9.04
C MET A 186 -6.70 -20.69 -9.84
N GLU A 187 -7.55 -21.32 -10.66
CA GLU A 187 -7.15 -22.43 -11.53
C GLU A 187 -6.35 -21.96 -12.77
N GLN A 188 -6.43 -20.67 -13.14
CA GLN A 188 -5.78 -20.09 -14.32
C GLN A 188 -4.29 -19.73 -14.11
N LEU A 189 -3.73 -19.95 -12.91
CA LEU A 189 -2.30 -19.77 -12.62
C LEU A 189 -1.48 -21.06 -12.83
N SER A 190 -2.00 -22.04 -13.56
CA SER A 190 -1.27 -23.27 -13.85
C SER A 190 -0.27 -23.06 -15.00
N ILE A 191 1.02 -23.28 -14.70
CA ILE A 191 2.16 -23.23 -15.62
C ILE A 191 1.94 -24.23 -16.76
N GLU A 192 1.80 -23.72 -17.98
CA GLU A 192 1.75 -24.54 -19.20
C GLU A 192 3.10 -25.23 -19.41
N ARG A 193 3.07 -26.57 -19.49
CA ARG A 193 4.13 -27.39 -20.08
C ARG A 193 3.59 -27.86 -21.43
N ASP A 194 4.24 -27.40 -22.50
CA ASP A 194 4.11 -28.02 -23.82
C ASP A 194 4.67 -29.44 -23.77
N ASP A 195 3.94 -30.39 -24.35
CA ASP A 195 4.47 -31.36 -25.33
C ASP A 195 3.34 -32.17 -26.01
N ILE A 196 3.45 -32.16 -27.33
CA ILE A 196 2.83 -32.86 -28.48
C ILE A 196 2.75 -34.40 -28.20
N ASP A 197 1.75 -35.23 -28.58
CA ASP A 197 1.26 -35.50 -29.93
C ASP A 197 0.07 -36.50 -30.01
N ALA A 198 -0.67 -36.41 -31.14
CA ALA A 198 -1.49 -37.41 -31.88
C ALA A 198 -2.84 -38.01 -31.37
N ALA A 199 -3.92 -37.45 -31.96
CA ALA A 199 -4.94 -38.11 -32.80
C ALA A 199 -6.19 -38.87 -32.25
N ALA A 200 -7.33 -38.49 -32.88
CA ALA A 200 -8.61 -39.19 -33.13
C ALA A 200 -9.84 -38.91 -32.22
N LEU A 201 -10.85 -38.26 -32.82
CA LEU A 201 -12.25 -38.05 -32.39
C LEU A 201 -13.15 -39.27 -32.83
N PRO A 202 -14.45 -39.42 -32.44
CA PRO A 202 -15.37 -38.43 -31.84
C PRO A 202 -16.30 -38.91 -30.69
N SER A 203 -16.92 -37.92 -30.05
CA SER A 203 -18.23 -37.94 -29.35
C SER A 203 -18.46 -38.98 -28.25
N ARG A 204 -18.20 -38.59 -27.00
CA ARG A 204 -18.98 -38.99 -25.83
C ARG A 204 -18.76 -37.94 -24.73
N LEU A 205 -19.84 -37.29 -24.30
CA LEU A 205 -19.87 -36.41 -23.13
C LEU A 205 -19.18 -37.13 -21.95
N PRO A 206 -18.02 -36.66 -21.46
CA PRO A 206 -17.47 -37.22 -20.24
C PRO A 206 -18.20 -36.55 -19.09
N SER A 207 -18.96 -37.34 -18.33
CA SER A 207 -19.37 -37.01 -16.98
C SER A 207 -18.13 -36.48 -16.23
N ARG A 208 -18.10 -35.17 -15.97
CA ARG A 208 -17.03 -34.52 -15.19
C ARG A 208 -17.02 -35.19 -13.82
N LYS A 209 -16.09 -36.13 -13.62
CA LYS A 209 -15.71 -36.60 -12.28
C LYS A 209 -15.43 -35.35 -11.44
N PRO A 210 -15.99 -35.23 -10.23
CA PRO A 210 -15.72 -34.07 -9.40
C PRO A 210 -14.20 -34.03 -9.13
N ARG A 211 -13.53 -33.04 -9.71
CA ARG A 211 -12.12 -32.75 -9.43
C ARG A 211 -12.01 -32.56 -7.92
N ARG A 212 -11.03 -33.23 -7.31
CA ARG A 212 -10.83 -33.25 -5.86
C ARG A 212 -10.77 -31.80 -5.37
N ARG A 213 -11.78 -31.40 -4.59
CA ARG A 213 -11.74 -30.18 -3.77
C ARG A 213 -10.43 -30.22 -2.99
N ALA A 214 -9.59 -29.19 -3.11
CA ALA A 214 -8.48 -29.01 -2.19
C ALA A 214 -9.08 -28.93 -0.78
N ARG A 215 -8.96 -30.00 -0.01
CA ARG A 215 -9.46 -30.09 1.37
C ARG A 215 -8.49 -29.32 2.26
N GLY A 216 -8.51 -28.00 2.16
CA GLY A 216 -7.96 -27.10 3.16
C GLY A 216 -9.05 -26.80 4.18
N LYS A 217 -9.18 -27.62 5.23
CA LYS A 217 -10.01 -27.29 6.38
C LYS A 217 -9.15 -26.43 7.30
N GLY A 218 -9.11 -25.12 7.08
CA GLY A 218 -8.27 -24.23 7.87
C GLY A 218 -8.89 -22.84 7.95
N ASN A 219 -8.98 -22.31 9.16
CA ASN A 219 -9.42 -20.95 9.47
C ASN A 219 -9.05 -19.98 8.35
N ARG A 220 -10.04 -19.20 7.88
CA ARG A 220 -9.86 -18.01 7.05
C ARG A 220 -8.79 -17.15 7.73
N ALA A 221 -7.54 -17.34 7.36
CA ALA A 221 -6.49 -16.45 7.82
C ALA A 221 -6.84 -15.06 7.29
N ASP A 222 -6.34 -14.03 7.96
CA ASP A 222 -6.49 -12.64 7.57
C ASP A 222 -5.75 -12.41 6.24
N GLN A 223 -6.34 -12.90 5.16
CA GLN A 223 -5.80 -12.84 3.81
C GLN A 223 -6.23 -11.50 3.24
N PHE A 224 -5.26 -10.60 3.13
CA PHE A 224 -5.40 -9.36 2.38
C PHE A 224 -4.80 -9.58 0.99
N CYS A 225 -5.45 -9.00 -0.01
CA CYS A 225 -4.95 -9.08 -1.37
C CYS A 225 -5.01 -7.71 -2.03
N ILE A 226 -3.96 -7.40 -2.77
CA ILE A 226 -3.99 -6.34 -3.75
C ILE A 226 -4.66 -6.92 -4.99
N TYR A 227 -5.72 -6.28 -5.42
CA TYR A 227 -6.40 -6.59 -6.66
C TYR A 227 -6.00 -5.58 -7.72
N ARG A 228 -5.86 -6.09 -8.94
CA ARG A 228 -5.88 -5.26 -10.15
C ARG A 228 -7.33 -5.16 -10.62
N THR A 229 -7.82 -3.94 -10.77
CA THR A 229 -9.16 -3.67 -11.30
C THR A 229 -9.06 -3.20 -12.74
N SER A 230 -9.69 -3.93 -13.66
CA SER A 230 -9.74 -3.60 -15.08
C SER A 230 -11.13 -3.87 -15.62
N ASN A 231 -11.75 -2.89 -16.28
CA ASN A 231 -13.11 -2.98 -16.84
C ASN A 231 -14.17 -3.49 -15.83
N GLY A 232 -14.06 -3.08 -14.56
CA GLY A 232 -14.96 -3.50 -13.49
C GLY A 232 -14.73 -4.92 -12.95
N ARG A 233 -13.69 -5.63 -13.43
CA ARG A 233 -13.31 -6.95 -12.94
C ARG A 233 -12.06 -6.85 -12.06
N ASN A 234 -12.13 -7.42 -10.86
CA ASN A 234 -11.01 -7.55 -9.94
C ASN A 234 -10.27 -8.87 -10.20
N SER A 235 -8.95 -8.79 -10.33
CA SER A 235 -8.05 -9.95 -10.43
C SER A 235 -7.02 -9.89 -9.31
N PRO A 236 -6.85 -10.92 -8.48
CA PRO A 236 -5.86 -10.91 -7.41
C PRO A 236 -4.45 -10.82 -8.01
N ALA A 237 -3.64 -9.90 -7.50
CA ALA A 237 -2.29 -9.62 -8.00
C ALA A 237 -1.21 -9.95 -6.96
N LEU A 238 -1.43 -9.58 -5.69
CA LEU A 238 -0.48 -9.83 -4.60
C LEU A 238 -1.20 -10.23 -3.32
N ALA A 239 -0.70 -11.23 -2.61
CA ALA A 239 -1.17 -11.58 -1.27
C ALA A 239 -0.31 -10.88 -0.21
N ILE A 240 -0.96 -10.35 0.83
CA ILE A 240 -0.31 -9.65 1.94
C ILE A 240 -0.74 -10.31 3.25
N GLU A 241 0.24 -10.52 4.14
CA GLU A 241 0.00 -10.90 5.52
C GLU A 241 0.79 -9.98 6.44
N TYR A 242 0.08 -9.30 7.34
CA TYR A 242 0.68 -8.41 8.34
C TYR A 242 1.12 -9.21 9.57
N LYS A 243 2.35 -9.01 10.02
CA LYS A 243 2.87 -9.56 11.27
C LYS A 243 3.37 -8.43 12.15
N ALA A 244 2.99 -8.47 13.43
CA ALA A 244 3.33 -7.39 14.34
C ALA A 244 4.85 -7.23 14.46
N PRO A 245 5.40 -6.00 14.50
CA PRO A 245 6.84 -5.76 14.37
C PRO A 245 7.69 -6.41 15.47
N HIS A 246 7.12 -6.69 16.64
CA HIS A 246 7.80 -7.33 17.77
C HIS A 246 7.93 -8.86 17.63
N LYS A 247 7.34 -9.48 16.59
CA LYS A 247 7.34 -10.94 16.39
C LYS A 247 8.58 -11.49 15.68
N LEU A 248 9.20 -10.69 14.81
CA LEU A 248 10.37 -11.09 14.03
C LEU A 248 11.41 -9.99 14.11
N ARG A 249 12.67 -10.35 14.37
CA ARG A 249 13.77 -9.40 14.33
C ARG A 249 14.24 -9.22 12.90
N ARG A 250 14.82 -8.04 12.61
CA ARG A 250 15.31 -7.72 11.26
C ARG A 250 16.39 -8.68 10.79
N ASP A 251 17.31 -9.09 11.66
CA ASP A 251 18.36 -10.07 11.39
C ASP A 251 17.78 -11.45 11.06
N GLU A 252 16.73 -11.88 11.75
CA GLU A 252 16.02 -13.13 11.43
C GLU A 252 15.40 -13.07 10.03
N VAL A 253 14.77 -11.96 9.67
CA VAL A 253 14.18 -11.76 8.33
C VAL A 253 15.25 -11.74 7.24
N VAL A 254 16.33 -10.98 7.43
CA VAL A 254 17.42 -10.88 6.44
C VAL A 254 18.09 -12.24 6.24
N THR A 255 18.42 -12.92 7.33
CA THR A 255 19.07 -14.24 7.28
C THR A 255 18.14 -15.28 6.65
N GLY A 256 16.85 -15.27 7.04
CA GLY A 256 15.87 -16.24 6.57
C GLY A 256 15.52 -16.10 5.09
N LEU A 257 15.63 -14.89 4.52
CA LEU A 257 15.30 -14.59 3.12
C LEU A 257 16.52 -14.46 2.19
N GLU A 258 17.74 -14.68 2.70
CA GLU A 258 18.99 -14.49 1.93
C GLU A 258 19.09 -15.43 0.72
N SER A 259 18.51 -16.62 0.81
CA SER A 259 18.64 -17.67 -0.21
C SER A 259 17.33 -18.42 -0.43
N GLU A 260 17.34 -19.35 -1.40
CA GLU A 260 16.18 -20.19 -1.68
C GLU A 260 15.73 -20.96 -0.44
N ILE A 261 14.44 -20.83 -0.11
CA ILE A 261 13.77 -21.60 0.93
C ILE A 261 12.96 -22.71 0.28
N ARG A 262 13.10 -23.93 0.79
CA ARG A 262 12.25 -25.08 0.46
C ARG A 262 11.41 -25.43 1.67
N PRO A 263 10.16 -24.93 1.78
CA PRO A 263 9.36 -25.07 2.99
C PRO A 263 9.22 -26.50 3.53
N GLU A 264 9.13 -27.51 2.64
CA GLU A 264 9.07 -28.93 3.04
C GLU A 264 10.29 -29.37 3.84
N ARG A 265 11.49 -28.95 3.43
CA ARG A 265 12.77 -29.34 4.03
C ARG A 265 13.18 -28.41 5.17
N ASP A 266 12.97 -27.11 4.99
CA ASP A 266 13.57 -26.07 5.81
C ASP A 266 12.66 -25.61 6.96
N VAL A 267 11.34 -25.85 6.87
CA VAL A 267 10.34 -25.32 7.82
C VAL A 267 9.42 -26.38 8.40
N ILE A 268 8.84 -27.25 7.55
CA ILE A 268 7.72 -28.12 7.96
C ILE A 268 8.19 -29.38 8.69
N ASN A 269 9.23 -30.07 8.18
CA ASN A 269 9.77 -31.34 8.67
C ASN A 269 8.73 -32.35 9.20
#